data_AF-A0A5M6C8Q3-F1
#
_entry.id   AF-A0A5M6C8Q3-F1
#
_cell.length_a   1.000
_cell.length_b   1.000
_cell.length_c   1.000
_cell.angle_alpha   90.00
_cell.angle_beta   90.00
_cell.angle_gamma   90.00
#
_symmetry.space_group_name_H-M   'P 1'
#
loop_
_entity.id
_entity.type
_entity.pdbx_description
1 polymer ?
#
loop_
_entity_poly.entity_id
_entity_poly.type
_entity_poly.pdbx_seq_one_letter_code
_entity_poly.pdbx_strand_id
1 'polypeptide(L)'
;MSINATNPYANNNQLSSIEQDVLWEFAKLSDKVKRAANLARLTAESPNESLLDELRTLEKRMGLVLTLFQASVWAVIMDSQAAEEARAQQQQEQDEYNDGSRRRDDVSYDDQSRGWEEDSLIQ
;
A
#
# COMPACT_ATOMS: atom_id res chain seq x y z
N MET A 1 -3.24 18.02 -47.24
CA MET A 1 -3.13 18.74 -48.53
C MET A 1 -1.75 18.48 -49.12
N SER A 2 -1.77 18.06 -50.38
CA SER A 2 -0.70 17.83 -51.37
C SER A 2 0.75 17.61 -50.92
N ILE A 3 1.14 16.34 -50.89
CA ILE A 3 2.50 15.95 -51.29
C ILE A 3 2.60 16.28 -52.78
N ASN A 4 3.17 17.43 -53.14
CA ASN A 4 3.34 17.73 -54.57
C ASN A 4 4.23 16.63 -55.16
N ALA A 5 3.76 15.93 -56.19
CA ALA A 5 4.55 14.89 -56.85
C ALA A 5 5.70 15.49 -57.69
N THR A 6 5.67 16.80 -57.91
CA THR A 6 6.55 17.53 -58.83
C THR A 6 7.17 18.71 -58.11
N ASN A 7 8.47 18.94 -58.30
CA ASN A 7 9.19 20.05 -57.67
C ASN A 7 8.70 21.40 -58.26
N PRO A 8 8.05 22.27 -57.47
CA PRO A 8 7.55 23.56 -57.96
C PRO A 8 8.67 24.57 -58.27
N TYR A 9 9.89 24.31 -57.78
CA TYR A 9 11.06 25.18 -57.97
C TYR A 9 11.88 24.81 -59.22
N ALA A 10 11.58 23.69 -59.90
CA ALA A 10 12.38 23.12 -60.99
C ALA A 10 12.53 24.01 -62.25
N ASN A 11 11.66 25.01 -62.43
CA ASN A 11 11.67 25.90 -63.60
C ASN A 11 12.16 27.32 -63.28
N ASN A 12 12.81 27.52 -62.14
CA ASN A 12 13.22 28.84 -61.70
C ASN A 12 14.65 29.16 -62.18
N ASN A 13 14.77 29.98 -63.23
CA ASN A 13 16.06 30.39 -63.81
C ASN A 13 16.93 31.26 -62.89
N GLN A 14 16.39 31.76 -61.76
CA GLN A 14 17.13 32.53 -60.77
C GLN A 14 17.75 31.65 -59.67
N LEU A 15 17.41 30.35 -59.64
CA LEU A 15 17.91 29.40 -58.67
C LEU A 15 18.81 28.38 -59.37
N SER A 16 19.94 28.06 -58.74
CA SER A 16 20.76 26.93 -59.15
C SER A 16 20.02 25.60 -58.93
N SER A 17 20.40 24.56 -59.68
CA SER A 17 19.76 23.22 -59.56
C SER A 17 19.75 22.70 -58.12
N ILE A 18 20.84 22.92 -57.37
CA ILE A 18 20.93 22.45 -55.98
C ILE A 18 20.01 23.23 -55.03
N GLU A 19 19.84 24.54 -55.24
CA GLU A 19 18.94 25.35 -54.41
C GLU A 19 17.48 24.94 -54.62
N GLN A 20 17.11 24.62 -55.86
CA GLN A 20 15.76 24.12 -56.18
C GLN A 20 15.46 22.78 -55.49
N ASP A 21 16.44 21.87 -55.44
CA ASP A 21 16.30 20.57 -54.77
C ASP A 21 16.24 20.71 -53.24
N VAL A 22 17.10 21.56 -52.66
CA VAL A 22 17.11 21.80 -51.21
C VAL A 22 15.80 22.44 -50.74
N LEU A 23 15.29 23.45 -51.45
CA LEU A 23 14.00 24.07 -51.13
C LEU A 23 12.85 23.06 -51.23
N TRP A 24 12.92 22.16 -52.20
CA TRP A 24 11.92 21.12 -52.38
C TRP A 24 11.93 20.10 -51.24
N GLU A 25 13.10 19.61 -50.85
CA GLU A 25 13.23 18.71 -49.71
C GLU A 25 12.83 19.38 -48.39
N PHE A 26 13.15 20.66 -48.22
CA PHE A 26 12.71 21.43 -47.06
C PHE A 26 11.18 21.60 -47.02
N ALA A 27 10.55 21.86 -48.17
CA ALA A 27 9.10 21.92 -48.28
C ALA A 27 8.45 20.58 -47.88
N LYS A 28 8.97 19.45 -48.37
CA LYS A 28 8.52 18.11 -47.96
C LYS A 28 8.72 17.85 -46.47
N LEU A 29 9.88 18.22 -45.93
CA LEU A 29 10.18 18.06 -44.51
C LEU A 29 9.21 18.89 -43.66
N SER A 30 8.95 20.13 -44.03
CA SER A 30 8.02 21.01 -43.32
C SER A 30 6.59 20.44 -43.30
N ASP A 31 6.13 19.82 -44.39
CA ASP A 31 4.83 19.14 -44.43
C ASP A 31 4.80 17.92 -43.52
N LYS A 32 5.87 17.10 -43.54
CA LYS A 32 6.01 15.95 -42.63
C LYS A 32 6.01 16.37 -41.16
N VAL A 33 6.74 17.44 -40.82
CA VAL A 33 6.80 17.99 -39.46
C VAL A 33 5.42 18.51 -39.04
N LYS A 34 4.70 19.23 -39.91
CA LYS A 34 3.33 19.67 -39.63
C LYS A 34 2.37 18.50 -39.39
N ARG A 35 2.49 17.43 -40.19
CA ARG A 35 1.71 16.20 -39.98
C ARG A 35 2.04 15.53 -38.66
N ALA A 36 3.32 15.40 -38.33
CA ALA A 36 3.76 14.83 -37.07
C ALA A 36 3.26 15.66 -35.87
N ALA A 37 3.36 16.99 -35.94
CA ALA A 37 2.84 17.88 -34.91
C ALA A 37 1.31 17.76 -34.75
N ASN A 38 0.57 17.70 -35.87
CA ASN A 38 -0.88 17.48 -35.82
C ASN A 38 -1.25 16.12 -35.24
N LEU A 39 -0.54 15.05 -35.60
CA LEU A 39 -0.76 13.73 -35.03
C LEU A 39 -0.44 13.69 -33.54
N ALA A 40 0.68 14.28 -33.12
CA ALA A 40 1.04 14.40 -31.71
C ALA A 40 -0.04 15.17 -30.94
N ARG A 41 -0.56 16.26 -31.52
CA ARG A 41 -1.65 17.04 -30.93
C ARG A 41 -2.93 16.22 -30.81
N LEU A 42 -3.33 15.51 -31.86
CA LEU A 42 -4.52 14.64 -31.83
C LEU A 42 -4.37 13.55 -30.76
N THR A 43 -3.23 12.87 -30.69
CA THR A 43 -2.97 11.84 -29.66
C THR A 43 -2.99 12.41 -28.25
N ALA A 44 -2.52 13.65 -28.05
CA ALA A 44 -2.56 14.32 -26.77
C ALA A 44 -3.98 14.82 -26.40
N GLU A 45 -4.76 15.28 -27.38
CA GLU A 45 -6.11 15.83 -27.21
C GLU A 45 -7.20 14.73 -27.15
N SER A 46 -6.93 13.53 -27.68
CA SER A 46 -7.81 12.36 -27.55
C SER A 46 -7.14 11.27 -26.70
N PRO A 47 -6.93 11.50 -25.39
CA PRO A 47 -6.59 10.41 -24.49
C PRO A 47 -7.70 9.36 -24.57
N ASN A 48 -7.30 8.08 -24.57
CA ASN A 48 -8.21 6.98 -24.85
C ASN A 48 -9.17 6.81 -23.65
N GLU A 49 -10.30 7.53 -23.65
CA GLU A 49 -11.29 7.56 -22.57
C GLU A 49 -11.78 6.15 -22.19
N SER A 50 -11.87 5.24 -23.17
CA SER A 50 -12.21 3.83 -22.91
C SER A 50 -11.16 3.14 -22.03
N LEU A 51 -9.88 3.42 -22.26
CA LEU A 51 -8.78 2.86 -21.46
C LEU A 51 -8.82 3.43 -20.04
N LEU A 52 -9.14 4.71 -19.87
CA LEU A 52 -9.29 5.32 -18.54
C LEU A 52 -10.46 4.72 -17.77
N ASP A 53 -11.59 4.43 -18.42
CA ASP A 53 -12.75 3.80 -17.77
C ASP A 53 -12.47 2.34 -17.37
N GLU A 54 -11.74 1.61 -18.22
CA GLU A 54 -11.24 0.26 -17.90
C GLU A 54 -10.29 0.29 -16.70
N LEU A 55 -9.33 1.21 -16.67
CA LEU A 55 -8.40 1.38 -15.54
C LEU A 55 -9.13 1.75 -14.26
N ARG A 56 -10.13 2.65 -14.32
CA ARG A 56 -10.92 3.03 -13.15
C ARG A 56 -11.76 1.87 -12.62
N THR A 57 -12.28 1.04 -13.51
CA THR A 57 -12.98 -0.20 -13.13
C THR A 57 -12.02 -1.18 -12.45
N LEU A 58 -10.81 -1.32 -12.98
CA LEU A 58 -9.77 -2.16 -12.39
C LEU A 58 -9.38 -1.66 -11.00
N GLU A 59 -9.16 -0.36 -10.84
CA GLU A 59 -8.81 0.29 -9.56
C GLU A 59 -9.85 -0.02 -8.49
N LYS A 60 -11.14 0.13 -8.78
CA LYS A 60 -12.22 -0.18 -7.83
C LYS A 60 -12.22 -1.64 -7.39
N ARG A 61 -12.01 -2.56 -8.33
CA ARG A 61 -11.98 -4.00 -8.04
C ARG A 61 -10.76 -4.37 -7.20
N MET A 62 -9.59 -3.87 -7.57
CA MET A 62 -8.34 -4.12 -6.84
C MET A 62 -8.35 -3.46 -5.47
N GLY A 63 -8.91 -2.25 -5.32
CA GLY A 63 -9.09 -1.58 -4.04
C GLY A 63 -10.04 -2.35 -3.11
N LEU A 64 -11.12 -2.93 -3.64
CA LEU A 64 -11.99 -3.82 -2.88
C LEU A 64 -11.24 -5.08 -2.43
N VAL A 65 -10.49 -5.72 -3.34
CA VAL A 65 -9.69 -6.90 -2.99
C VAL A 65 -8.66 -6.58 -1.91
N LEU A 66 -7.96 -5.45 -2.03
CA LEU A 66 -6.96 -5.00 -1.05
C LEU A 66 -7.59 -4.76 0.32
N THR A 67 -8.72 -4.06 0.38
CA THR A 67 -9.42 -3.76 1.64
C THR A 67 -9.96 -5.03 2.30
N LEU A 68 -10.55 -5.96 1.54
CA LEU A 68 -11.00 -7.25 2.05
C LEU A 68 -9.82 -8.10 2.54
N PHE A 69 -8.71 -8.13 1.80
CA PHE A 69 -7.51 -8.82 2.22
C PHE A 69 -6.96 -8.24 3.52
N GLN A 70 -6.83 -6.92 3.61
CA GLN A 70 -6.36 -6.24 4.82
C GLN A 70 -7.27 -6.54 6.02
N ALA A 71 -8.59 -6.47 5.84
CA ALA A 71 -9.54 -6.82 6.89
C ALA A 71 -9.41 -8.29 7.34
N SER A 72 -9.21 -9.21 6.40
CA SER A 72 -9.01 -10.64 6.72
C SER A 72 -7.73 -10.88 7.52
N VAL A 73 -6.64 -10.20 7.19
CA VAL A 73 -5.37 -10.29 7.92
C VAL A 73 -5.53 -9.73 9.34
N TRP A 74 -6.17 -8.56 9.47
CA TRP A 74 -6.46 -7.98 10.78
C TRP A 74 -7.35 -8.87 11.64
N ALA A 75 -8.38 -9.49 11.07
CA ALA A 75 -9.24 -10.42 11.81
C ALA A 75 -8.44 -11.58 12.41
N VAL A 76 -7.56 -12.21 11.63
CA VAL A 76 -6.72 -13.33 12.12
C VAL A 76 -5.74 -12.87 13.21
N ILE A 77 -5.08 -11.73 13.01
CA ILE A 77 -4.15 -11.17 14.00
C ILE A 77 -4.87 -10.81 15.30
N MET A 78 -6.08 -10.27 15.20
CA MET A 78 -6.90 -9.92 16.35
C MET A 78 -7.33 -11.18 17.12
N ASP A 79 -7.80 -12.21 16.42
CA ASP A 79 -8.18 -13.49 17.03
C ASP A 79 -6.98 -14.16 17.73
N SER A 80 -5.78 -14.08 17.15
CA SER A 80 -4.58 -14.63 17.79
C SER A 80 -4.20 -13.88 19.06
N GLN A 81 -4.26 -12.55 19.04
CA GLN A 81 -3.96 -11.73 20.22
C GLN A 81 -4.97 -11.98 21.34
N ALA A 82 -6.27 -12.04 21.02
CA ALA A 82 -7.31 -12.34 22.00
C ALA A 82 -7.14 -13.73 22.64
N ALA A 83 -6.73 -14.73 21.85
CA ALA A 83 -6.46 -16.08 22.36
C ALA A 83 -5.23 -16.13 23.27
N GLU A 84 -4.18 -15.36 22.95
CA GLU A 84 -2.99 -15.23 23.79
C GLU A 84 -3.30 -14.51 25.11
N GLU A 85 -4.07 -13.42 25.07
CA GLU A 85 -4.51 -12.68 26.25
C GLU A 85 -5.36 -13.55 27.19
N ALA A 86 -6.31 -14.34 26.65
CA ALA A 86 -7.12 -15.25 27.44
C ALA A 86 -6.28 -16.32 28.16
N ARG A 87 -5.22 -16.82 27.52
CA ARG A 87 -4.28 -17.77 28.13
C ARG A 87 -3.44 -17.12 29.22
N ALA A 88 -2.99 -15.89 29.01
CA ALA A 88 -2.24 -15.12 30.00
C ALA A 88 -3.10 -14.81 31.24
N GLN A 89 -4.37 -14.45 31.06
CA GLN A 89 -5.31 -14.23 32.16
C GLN A 89 -5.54 -15.51 32.98
N GLN A 90 -5.74 -16.65 32.33
CA GLN A 90 -5.89 -17.94 33.02
C GLN A 90 -4.63 -18.35 33.81
N GLN A 91 -3.45 -18.01 33.32
CA GLN A 91 -2.19 -18.26 34.05
C GLN A 91 -2.06 -17.34 35.26
N GLN A 92 -2.40 -16.06 35.13
CA GLN A 92 -2.39 -15.12 36.26
C GLN A 92 -3.37 -15.53 37.36
N GLU A 93 -4.60 -15.94 37.00
CA GLU A 93 -5.59 -16.43 37.98
C GLU A 93 -5.12 -17.69 38.70
N GLN A 94 -4.46 -18.61 37.98
CA GLN A 94 -3.89 -19.82 38.58
C GLN A 94 -2.70 -19.51 39.50
N ASP A 95 -1.83 -18.58 39.12
CA ASP A 95 -0.69 -18.16 39.93
C ASP A 95 -1.15 -17.41 41.20
N GLU A 96 -2.17 -16.55 41.11
CA GLU A 96 -2.77 -15.87 42.27
C GLU A 96 -3.44 -16.85 43.22
N TYR A 97 -4.18 -17.83 42.70
CA TYR A 97 -4.75 -18.92 43.50
C TYR A 97 -3.67 -19.76 44.20
N ASN A 98 -2.56 -20.05 43.49
CA ASN A 98 -1.44 -20.83 44.02
C ASN A 98 -0.64 -20.06 45.08
N ASP A 99 -0.37 -18.75 44.90
CA ASP A 99 0.28 -17.91 45.92
C ASP A 99 -0.61 -17.73 47.16
N GLY A 100 -1.91 -17.48 46.97
CA GLY A 100 -2.88 -17.37 48.05
C GLY A 100 -3.04 -18.65 48.87
N SER A 101 -2.81 -19.82 48.27
CA SER A 101 -2.79 -21.11 48.95
C SER A 101 -1.48 -21.30 49.74
N ARG A 102 -0.32 -20.98 49.15
CA ARG A 102 0.99 -21.04 49.82
C ARG A 102 1.07 -20.12 51.04
N ARG A 103 0.49 -18.92 50.98
CA ARG A 103 0.43 -17.99 52.13
C ARG A 103 -0.49 -18.47 53.25
N ARG A 104 -1.49 -19.31 52.95
CA ARG A 104 -2.42 -19.84 53.95
C ARG A 104 -1.83 -21.04 54.70
N ASP A 105 -1.00 -21.84 54.03
CA ASP A 105 -0.30 -22.98 54.61
C ASP A 105 0.93 -22.57 55.45
N ASP A 106 1.41 -21.33 55.32
CA ASP A 106 2.50 -20.74 56.13
C ASP A 106 2.00 -20.04 57.43
N VAL A 107 0.73 -20.21 57.78
CA VAL A 107 0.23 -19.83 59.12
C VAL A 107 0.68 -20.91 60.11
N SER A 108 1.92 -20.78 60.59
CA SER A 108 2.46 -21.67 61.62
C SER A 108 1.65 -21.57 62.91
N TYR A 109 1.18 -22.71 63.40
CA TYR A 109 0.51 -22.90 64.69
C TYR A 109 1.49 -22.82 65.88
N ASP A 110 2.49 -21.93 65.82
CA ASP A 110 3.53 -21.83 66.86
C ASP A 110 3.22 -20.82 67.98
N ASP A 111 2.01 -20.25 68.02
CA ASP A 111 1.58 -19.31 69.06
C ASP A 111 0.40 -19.85 69.87
N GLN A 112 0.59 -20.96 70.59
CA GLN A 112 -0.41 -21.41 71.58
C GLN A 112 0.14 -22.17 72.80
N SER A 113 1.46 -22.28 72.98
CA SER A 113 2.06 -23.11 74.05
C SER A 113 2.84 -22.33 75.13
N ARG A 114 2.61 -21.03 75.33
CA ARG A 114 3.34 -20.19 76.32
C ARG A 114 2.49 -19.62 77.46
N GLY A 115 1.34 -20.23 77.79
CA GLY A 115 0.36 -19.63 78.72
C GLY A 115 0.10 -20.32 80.05
N TRP A 116 0.70 -21.48 80.37
CA TRP A 116 0.23 -22.30 81.51
C TRP A 116 1.36 -22.95 82.33
N GLU A 117 2.38 -22.20 82.75
CA GLU A 117 3.34 -22.72 83.75
C GLU A 117 3.72 -21.74 84.89
N GLU A 118 3.26 -20.49 84.91
CA GLU A 118 3.74 -19.51 85.91
C GLU A 118 2.84 -19.29 87.15
N ASP A 119 1.63 -19.87 87.21
CA ASP A 119 0.69 -19.60 88.32
C ASP A 119 0.76 -20.61 89.50
N SER A 120 1.71 -21.54 89.53
CA SER A 120 1.75 -22.58 90.59
C SER A 120 2.83 -22.42 91.66
N LEU A 121 3.47 -21.25 91.81
CA LEU A 121 4.56 -21.11 92.79
C LEU A 121 4.64 -19.76 93.52
N ILE A 122 3.57 -19.36 94.22
CA ILE A 122 3.70 -18.49 95.40
C ILE A 122 2.74 -19.00 96.48
N GLN A 123 3.31 -19.63 97.50
CA GLN A 123 2.69 -19.90 98.81
C GLN A 123 3.57 -19.25 99.87
#